data_AF-A0A318D1Q1-F1
#
_entry.id   AF-A0A318D1Q1-F1
#
_cell.length_a   1.000
_cell.length_b   1.000
_cell.length_c   1.000
_cell.angle_alpha   90.00
_cell.angle_beta   90.00
_cell.angle_gamma   90.00
#
_symmetry.space_group_name_H-M   'P 1'
#
loop_
_entity.id
_entity.type
_entity.pdbx_description
1 polymer ?
#
loop_
_entity_poly.entity_id
_entity_poly.type
_entity_poly.pdbx_seq_one_letter_code
_entity_poly.pdbx_strand_id
1 'polypeptide(L)'
;MANSSGVVHEHENARPGLSPEIPLSGHHRALREGKDVPEQAPSFQIGLTEAGIFGKTVWISLPQGKLLFNTEIFVNLPEHVRGIHMSRIEEAISQIYQKSFPDIHHYAQELASLVLERQRGEWARVLVSGKVPLVRRTSVSQRTSVDAVDISAEVHASLSGDAMSFKTIIGLGLCHITACPCTQVYNQVLSQTVDADLPILTHSQRTMTKLCVEVHGDHPTYGEILECLEATLHVHV
;
A
#
# COMPACT_ATOMS: atom_id res chain seq x y z
N MET A 1 -16.90 8.47 24.16
CA MET A 1 -15.59 9.00 23.72
C MET A 1 -15.81 9.64 22.35
N ALA A 2 -15.53 10.93 22.22
CA ALA A 2 -15.91 11.72 21.03
C ALA A 2 -15.08 11.30 19.80
N ASN A 3 -15.78 10.97 18.71
CA ASN A 3 -15.24 10.74 17.37
C ASN A 3 -14.84 12.09 16.73
N SER A 4 -13.82 12.76 17.26
CA SER A 4 -13.41 14.10 16.79
C SER A 4 -11.99 14.13 16.21
N SER A 5 -11.56 13.06 15.53
CA SER A 5 -10.23 13.03 14.88
C SER A 5 -10.23 13.51 13.42
N GLY A 6 -11.33 14.09 12.94
CA GLY A 6 -11.39 14.71 11.62
C GLY A 6 -11.21 16.23 11.70
N VAL A 7 -10.41 16.80 10.81
CA VAL A 7 -10.53 18.21 10.45
C VAL A 7 -11.88 18.37 9.76
N VAL A 8 -12.93 18.64 10.52
CA VAL A 8 -14.24 19.04 9.96
C VAL A 8 -14.15 20.53 9.72
N HIS A 9 -14.09 20.94 8.45
CA HIS A 9 -14.24 22.34 8.12
C HIS A 9 -15.71 22.73 8.25
N GLU A 10 -16.04 23.50 9.29
CA GLU A 10 -17.21 24.36 9.24
C GLU A 10 -16.92 25.45 8.20
N HIS A 11 -17.78 25.57 7.19
CA HIS A 11 -17.64 26.60 6.15
C HIS A 11 -18.01 27.98 6.73
N GLU A 12 -17.11 28.60 7.51
CA GLU A 12 -17.30 29.93 8.10
C GLU A 12 -17.38 31.07 7.08
N ASN A 13 -17.04 30.82 5.80
CA ASN A 13 -17.03 31.82 4.72
C ASN A 13 -17.83 31.37 3.47
N ALA A 14 -19.02 30.80 3.64
CA ALA A 14 -19.93 30.58 2.51
C ALA A 14 -20.39 31.94 1.93
N ARG A 15 -20.43 32.07 0.59
CA ARG A 15 -20.99 33.27 -0.07
C ARG A 15 -22.45 33.46 0.41
N PRO A 16 -22.88 34.68 0.81
CA PRO A 16 -24.26 34.93 1.20
C PRO A 16 -25.22 34.50 0.08
N GLY A 17 -26.11 33.54 0.36
CA GLY A 17 -27.11 33.04 -0.60
C GLY A 17 -26.72 31.78 -1.39
N LEU A 18 -25.51 31.24 -1.21
CA LEU A 18 -25.11 29.93 -1.72
C LEU A 18 -24.88 28.97 -0.55
N SER A 19 -25.96 28.45 0.02
CA SER A 19 -25.89 27.18 0.74
C SER A 19 -25.96 26.09 -0.32
N PRO A 20 -24.88 25.32 -0.59
CA PRO A 20 -24.95 24.17 -1.50
C PRO A 20 -25.68 22.99 -0.84
N GLU A 21 -26.69 23.27 -0.02
CA GLU A 21 -27.52 22.26 0.61
C GLU A 21 -28.54 21.79 -0.42
N ILE A 22 -28.23 20.67 -1.06
CA ILE A 22 -29.22 19.92 -1.83
C ILE A 22 -30.30 19.49 -0.84
N PRO A 23 -31.56 19.95 -0.98
CA PRO A 23 -32.63 19.54 -0.07
C PRO A 23 -32.79 18.03 -0.10
N LEU A 24 -33.12 17.39 1.03
CA LEU A 24 -33.32 15.93 1.12
C LEU A 24 -34.29 15.41 0.04
N SER A 25 -35.36 16.15 -0.24
CA SER A 25 -36.31 15.83 -1.31
C SER A 25 -35.67 15.87 -2.71
N GLY A 26 -34.77 16.82 -2.95
CA GLY A 26 -33.97 16.90 -4.18
C GLY A 26 -32.97 15.76 -4.31
N HIS A 27 -32.30 15.38 -3.22
CA HIS A 27 -31.41 14.23 -3.18
C HIS A 27 -32.17 12.92 -3.45
N HIS A 28 -33.30 12.68 -2.78
CA HIS A 28 -34.13 11.51 -3.03
C HIS A 28 -34.67 11.46 -4.46
N ARG A 29 -35.01 12.61 -5.06
CA ARG A 29 -35.40 12.67 -6.46
C ARG A 29 -34.24 12.27 -7.38
N ALA A 30 -33.03 12.80 -7.14
CA ALA A 30 -31.84 12.43 -7.90
C ALA A 30 -31.52 10.93 -7.82
N LEU A 31 -31.67 10.30 -6.64
CA LEU A 31 -31.48 8.86 -6.49
C LEU A 31 -32.53 8.03 -7.25
N ARG A 32 -33.77 8.52 -7.38
CA ARG A 32 -34.85 7.81 -8.10
C ARG A 32 -34.80 7.99 -9.61
N GLU A 33 -34.52 9.21 -10.06
CA GLU A 33 -34.61 9.61 -11.48
C GLU A 33 -33.25 9.60 -12.18
N GLY A 34 -32.15 9.65 -11.41
CA GLY A 34 -30.80 9.64 -11.93
C GLY A 34 -30.52 8.34 -12.68
N LYS A 35 -29.94 8.48 -13.87
CA LYS A 35 -29.47 7.31 -14.62
C LYS A 35 -28.23 6.77 -13.93
N ASP A 36 -28.15 5.45 -13.80
CA ASP A 36 -26.92 4.79 -13.45
C ASP A 36 -25.97 4.89 -14.66
N VAL A 37 -25.02 5.83 -14.59
CA VAL A 37 -24.07 6.08 -15.69
C VAL A 37 -23.05 4.96 -15.80
N PRO A 38 -22.44 4.45 -14.70
CA PRO A 38 -21.56 3.29 -14.75
C PRO A 38 -22.19 2.05 -15.41
N GLU A 39 -23.45 1.73 -15.10
CA GLU A 39 -24.14 0.53 -15.62
C GLU A 39 -24.65 0.67 -17.07
N GLN A 40 -24.49 1.83 -17.71
CA GLN A 40 -24.87 2.00 -19.12
C GLN A 40 -23.91 1.24 -20.05
N ALA A 41 -24.40 0.86 -21.23
CA ALA A 41 -23.55 0.35 -22.28
C ALA A 41 -22.59 1.47 -22.81
N PRO A 42 -21.31 1.17 -23.03
CA PRO A 42 -20.38 2.12 -23.64
C PRO A 42 -20.63 2.25 -25.15
N SER A 43 -20.24 3.38 -25.75
CA SER A 43 -20.33 3.58 -27.21
C SER A 43 -19.46 2.61 -28.00
N PHE A 44 -18.39 2.11 -27.37
CA PHE A 44 -17.50 1.08 -27.90
C PHE A 44 -17.30 0.03 -26.81
N GLN A 45 -17.63 -1.22 -27.11
CA GLN A 45 -17.53 -2.34 -26.18
C GLN A 45 -16.09 -2.84 -26.12
N ILE A 46 -15.27 -2.16 -25.32
CA ILE A 46 -13.89 -2.54 -25.05
C ILE A 46 -13.76 -2.67 -23.53
N GLY A 47 -13.45 -3.87 -23.06
CA GLY A 47 -13.15 -4.10 -21.64
C GLY A 47 -11.80 -3.50 -21.26
N LEU A 48 -11.68 -3.01 -20.03
CA LEU A 48 -10.41 -2.56 -19.45
C LEU A 48 -9.94 -3.58 -18.41
N THR A 49 -8.66 -3.90 -18.46
CA THR A 49 -8.04 -4.80 -17.47
C THR A 49 -8.11 -4.20 -16.06
N GLU A 50 -7.90 -2.88 -15.93
CA GLU A 50 -7.91 -2.19 -14.65
C GLU A 50 -8.62 -0.84 -14.75
N ALA A 51 -9.57 -0.60 -13.86
CA ALA A 51 -10.14 0.70 -13.55
C ALA A 51 -10.30 0.82 -12.03
N GLY A 52 -10.01 1.99 -11.45
CA GLY A 52 -9.90 2.06 -10.00
C GLY A 52 -9.48 3.42 -9.44
N ILE A 53 -9.02 3.39 -8.19
CA ILE A 53 -8.48 4.55 -7.47
C ILE A 53 -7.03 4.27 -7.06
N PHE A 54 -6.22 5.32 -7.06
CA PHE A 54 -4.82 5.28 -6.63
C PHE A 54 -4.50 6.51 -5.77
N GLY A 55 -3.43 6.43 -4.98
CA GLY A 55 -3.04 7.52 -4.08
C GLY A 55 -3.97 7.69 -2.87
N LYS A 56 -4.77 6.68 -2.53
CA LYS A 56 -5.71 6.73 -1.40
C LYS A 56 -4.99 6.41 -0.11
N THR A 57 -4.99 7.34 0.82
CA THR A 57 -4.47 7.08 2.17
C THR A 57 -5.52 6.38 3.04
N VAL A 58 -5.13 5.29 3.70
CA VAL A 58 -5.96 4.55 4.66
C VAL A 58 -5.24 4.42 6.00
N TRP A 59 -6.02 4.26 7.07
CA TRP A 59 -5.50 4.02 8.42
C TRP A 59 -5.88 2.60 8.85
N ILE A 60 -4.88 1.75 9.08
CA ILE A 60 -5.07 0.33 9.40
C ILE A 60 -4.68 0.10 10.85
N SER A 61 -5.58 -0.52 11.62
CA SER A 61 -5.31 -0.93 12.99
C SER A 61 -4.56 -2.27 12.98
N LEU A 62 -3.28 -2.24 13.33
CA LEU A 62 -2.37 -3.39 13.43
C LEU A 62 -1.95 -3.62 14.89
N PRO A 63 -1.30 -4.75 15.24
CA PRO A 63 -0.82 -5.00 16.60
C PRO A 63 0.12 -3.91 17.14
N GLN A 64 0.85 -3.23 16.24
CA GLN A 64 1.78 -2.14 16.58
C GLN A 64 1.08 -0.78 16.76
N GLY A 65 -0.21 -0.67 16.43
CA GLY A 65 -1.00 0.56 16.49
C GLY A 65 -1.74 0.87 15.19
N LYS A 66 -2.39 2.04 15.14
CA LYS A 66 -3.09 2.52 13.95
C LYS A 66 -2.12 3.29 13.06
N LEU A 67 -1.77 2.71 11.91
CA LEU A 67 -0.74 3.21 11.00
C LEU A 67 -1.33 3.65 9.66
N LEU A 68 -0.63 4.57 9.00
CA LEU A 68 -1.01 5.16 7.72
C LEU A 68 -0.40 4.35 6.56
N PHE A 69 -1.21 4.03 5.55
CA PHE A 69 -0.76 3.36 4.34
C PHE A 69 -1.32 4.05 3.09
N ASN A 70 -0.56 4.02 2.01
CA ASN A 70 -1.03 4.33 0.67
C ASN A 70 -1.65 3.08 0.05
N THR A 71 -2.81 3.25 -0.58
CA THR A 71 -3.58 2.16 -1.16
C THR A 71 -3.93 2.46 -2.61
N GLU A 72 -3.80 1.43 -3.44
CA GLU A 72 -4.32 1.39 -4.80
C GLU A 72 -5.32 0.24 -4.91
N ILE A 73 -6.44 0.49 -5.60
CA ILE A 73 -7.54 -0.46 -5.72
C ILE A 73 -8.04 -0.42 -7.15
N PHE A 74 -7.92 -1.54 -7.83
CA PHE A 74 -8.36 -1.70 -9.21
C PHE A 74 -9.27 -2.91 -9.34
N VAL A 75 -10.22 -2.84 -10.27
CA VAL A 75 -11.07 -3.95 -10.69
C VAL A 75 -11.07 -4.04 -12.21
N ASN A 76 -11.48 -5.21 -12.73
CA ASN A 76 -11.76 -5.32 -14.15
C ASN A 76 -13.01 -4.50 -14.52
N LEU A 77 -13.00 -3.88 -15.71
CA LEU A 77 -14.17 -3.22 -16.27
C LEU A 77 -14.64 -4.01 -17.50
N PRO A 78 -15.76 -4.75 -17.40
CA PRO A 78 -16.31 -5.50 -18.53
C PRO A 78 -16.71 -4.60 -19.70
N GLU A 79 -16.64 -5.12 -20.92
CA GLU A 79 -16.97 -4.38 -22.16
C GLU A 79 -18.41 -3.89 -22.27
N HIS A 80 -19.33 -4.46 -21.46
CA HIS A 80 -20.76 -4.16 -21.51
C HIS A 80 -21.18 -3.04 -20.55
N VAL A 81 -20.29 -2.56 -19.67
CA VAL A 81 -20.53 -1.44 -18.75
C VAL A 81 -19.62 -0.26 -19.07
N ARG A 82 -20.09 0.94 -18.77
CA ARG A 82 -19.41 2.19 -19.11
C ARG A 82 -18.38 2.61 -18.07
N GLY A 83 -18.51 2.16 -16.82
CA GLY A 83 -17.57 2.51 -15.76
C GLY A 83 -17.78 1.71 -14.48
N ILE A 84 -16.90 1.97 -13.51
CA ILE A 84 -17.00 1.43 -12.15
C ILE A 84 -17.77 2.40 -11.24
N HIS A 85 -18.29 1.88 -10.13
CA HIS A 85 -18.83 2.73 -9.07
C HIS A 85 -17.74 3.08 -8.06
N MET A 86 -17.06 4.21 -8.23
CA MET A 86 -15.95 4.60 -7.32
C MET A 86 -16.40 4.72 -5.85
N SER A 87 -17.64 5.17 -5.60
CA SER A 87 -18.19 5.24 -4.24
C SER A 87 -18.27 3.89 -3.54
N ARG A 88 -18.50 2.79 -4.29
CA ARG A 88 -18.54 1.44 -3.71
C ARG A 88 -17.18 1.01 -3.16
N ILE A 89 -16.08 1.50 -3.73
CA ILE A 89 -14.73 1.28 -3.19
C ILE A 89 -14.56 2.03 -1.86
N GLU A 90 -14.96 3.29 -1.81
CA GLU A 90 -14.88 4.11 -0.58
C GLU A 90 -15.76 3.56 0.55
N GLU A 91 -16.95 3.06 0.22
CA GLU A 91 -17.81 2.38 1.19
C GLU A 91 -17.16 1.08 1.72
N ALA A 92 -16.46 0.31 0.87
CA ALA A 92 -15.73 -0.89 1.30
C ALA A 92 -14.60 -0.54 2.28
N ILE A 93 -13.82 0.50 1.97
CA ILE A 93 -12.78 1.05 2.88
C ILE A 93 -13.42 1.47 4.22
N SER A 94 -14.54 2.18 4.15
CA SER A 94 -15.24 2.70 5.33
C SER A 94 -15.81 1.56 6.20
N GLN A 95 -16.30 0.49 5.58
CA GLN A 95 -16.84 -0.69 6.28
C GLN A 95 -15.78 -1.38 7.14
N ILE A 96 -14.53 -1.46 6.68
CA ILE A 96 -13.44 -2.13 7.39
C ILE A 96 -12.58 -1.19 8.24
N TYR A 97 -12.86 0.11 8.25
CA TYR A 97 -12.06 1.14 8.93
C TYR A 97 -11.87 0.90 10.45
N GLN A 98 -12.88 0.32 11.11
CA GLN A 98 -12.83 0.04 12.55
C GLN A 98 -12.30 -1.37 12.89
N LYS A 99 -12.04 -2.21 11.87
CA LYS A 99 -11.51 -3.56 12.08
C LYS A 99 -10.02 -3.49 12.40
N SER A 100 -9.58 -4.44 13.22
CA SER A 100 -8.16 -4.68 13.49
C SER A 100 -7.70 -5.89 12.71
N PHE A 101 -6.50 -5.80 12.14
CA PHE A 101 -5.91 -6.84 11.32
C PHE A 101 -4.58 -7.28 11.93
N PRO A 102 -4.22 -8.56 11.83
CA PRO A 102 -2.91 -9.03 12.29
C PRO A 102 -1.77 -8.48 11.41
N ASP A 103 -2.04 -8.26 10.11
CA ASP A 103 -1.07 -7.78 9.13
C ASP A 103 -1.80 -7.03 7.98
N ILE A 104 -1.07 -6.18 7.24
CA ILE A 104 -1.63 -5.42 6.11
C ILE A 104 -2.10 -6.31 4.95
N HIS A 105 -1.57 -7.52 4.77
CA HIS A 105 -2.06 -8.41 3.70
C HIS A 105 -3.46 -8.96 4.00
N HIS A 106 -3.81 -9.16 5.28
CA HIS A 106 -5.16 -9.54 5.68
C HIS A 106 -6.16 -8.41 5.40
N TYR A 107 -5.75 -7.16 5.68
CA TYR A 107 -6.54 -5.98 5.28
C TYR A 107 -6.74 -5.93 3.77
N ALA A 108 -5.67 -6.14 2.99
CA ALA A 108 -5.74 -6.11 1.54
C ALA A 108 -6.64 -7.22 0.96
N GLN A 109 -6.58 -8.44 1.51
CA GLN A 109 -7.46 -9.56 1.13
C GLN A 109 -8.93 -9.27 1.42
N GLU A 110 -9.24 -8.78 2.62
CA GLU A 110 -10.62 -8.46 2.98
C GLU A 110 -11.16 -7.29 2.13
N LEU A 111 -10.34 -6.27 1.90
CA LEU A 111 -10.72 -5.15 1.04
C LEU A 111 -10.94 -5.59 -0.40
N ALA A 112 -10.06 -6.43 -0.96
CA ALA A 112 -10.19 -6.95 -2.31
C ALA A 112 -11.49 -7.77 -2.46
N SER A 113 -11.79 -8.63 -1.49
CA SER A 113 -13.05 -9.39 -1.44
C SER A 113 -14.28 -8.47 -1.46
N LEU A 114 -14.32 -7.46 -0.58
CA LEU A 114 -15.47 -6.55 -0.48
C LEU A 114 -15.64 -5.70 -1.73
N VAL A 115 -14.53 -5.19 -2.29
CA VAL A 115 -14.55 -4.41 -3.52
C VAL A 115 -15.06 -5.25 -4.67
N LEU A 116 -14.60 -6.50 -4.79
CA LEU A 116 -15.03 -7.41 -5.84
C LEU A 116 -16.53 -7.70 -5.75
N GLU A 117 -17.03 -8.05 -4.56
CA GLU A 117 -18.45 -8.28 -4.28
C GLU A 117 -19.31 -7.06 -4.65
N ARG A 118 -18.91 -5.87 -4.21
CA ARG A 118 -19.68 -4.63 -4.41
C ARG A 118 -19.65 -4.15 -5.86
N GLN A 119 -18.53 -4.32 -6.55
CA GLN A 119 -18.43 -3.98 -7.97
C GLN A 119 -19.07 -5.04 -8.88
N ARG A 120 -19.38 -6.22 -8.34
CA ARG A 120 -19.85 -7.38 -9.13
C ARG A 120 -18.86 -7.72 -10.26
N GLY A 121 -17.57 -7.55 -9.96
CA GLY A 121 -16.47 -7.86 -10.87
C GLY A 121 -16.01 -9.30 -10.71
N GLU A 122 -15.06 -9.69 -11.57
CA GLU A 122 -14.45 -11.03 -11.54
C GLU A 122 -13.01 -10.98 -11.05
N TRP A 123 -12.38 -9.81 -11.06
CA TRP A 123 -11.02 -9.61 -10.63
C TRP A 123 -10.84 -8.27 -9.91
N ALA A 124 -10.03 -8.25 -8.85
CA ALA A 124 -9.62 -7.04 -8.14
C ALA A 124 -8.15 -7.12 -7.73
N ARG A 125 -7.44 -5.99 -7.79
CA ARG A 125 -6.10 -5.81 -7.23
C ARG A 125 -6.12 -4.72 -6.16
N VAL A 126 -5.60 -5.06 -4.99
CA VAL A 126 -5.39 -4.12 -3.89
C VAL A 126 -3.91 -4.11 -3.54
N LEU A 127 -3.26 -2.96 -3.67
CA LEU A 127 -1.90 -2.74 -3.17
C LEU A 127 -1.98 -1.82 -1.96
N VAL A 128 -1.46 -2.28 -0.82
CA VAL A 128 -1.27 -1.48 0.39
C VAL A 128 0.22 -1.34 0.61
N SER A 129 0.72 -0.12 0.79
CA SER A 129 2.15 0.14 1.01
C SER A 129 2.38 1.28 1.98
N GLY A 130 3.45 1.20 2.76
CA GLY A 130 3.77 2.22 3.75
C GLY A 130 5.03 1.91 4.53
N LYS A 131 5.27 2.67 5.59
CA LYS A 131 6.45 2.53 6.45
C LYS A 131 6.03 2.06 7.83
N VAL A 132 6.80 1.14 8.39
CA VAL A 132 6.66 0.73 9.81
C VAL A 132 7.98 0.98 10.55
N PRO A 133 7.90 1.35 11.84
CA PRO A 133 9.11 1.66 12.62
C PRO A 133 9.97 0.41 12.82
N LEU A 134 11.27 0.57 12.62
CA LEU A 134 12.29 -0.43 12.90
C LEU A 134 13.13 0.06 14.08
N VAL A 135 12.88 -0.49 15.27
CA VAL A 135 13.56 -0.10 16.51
C VAL A 135 14.62 -1.12 16.86
N ARG A 136 15.87 -0.66 17.04
CA ARG A 136 17.05 -1.54 17.24
C ARG A 136 17.99 -1.00 18.30
N ARG A 137 18.89 -1.85 18.79
CA ARG A 137 20.07 -1.43 19.55
C ARG A 137 21.30 -1.47 18.65
N THR A 138 22.09 -0.40 18.68
CA THR A 138 23.36 -0.34 17.94
C THR A 138 24.36 -1.35 18.51
N SER A 139 25.11 -2.00 17.62
CA SER A 139 26.07 -3.06 17.99
C SER A 139 27.12 -2.59 19.00
N VAL A 140 27.70 -1.41 18.80
CA VAL A 140 28.80 -0.89 19.64
C VAL A 140 28.29 -0.11 20.84
N SER A 141 27.49 0.94 20.62
CA SER A 141 27.08 1.86 21.69
C SER A 141 25.87 1.39 22.49
N GLN A 142 25.19 0.32 22.06
CA GLN A 142 24.00 -0.23 22.71
C GLN A 142 22.85 0.78 22.88
N ARG A 143 22.87 1.85 22.09
CA ARG A 143 21.84 2.90 22.10
C ARG A 143 20.67 2.47 21.23
N THR A 144 19.48 2.89 21.61
CA THR A 144 18.29 2.69 20.78
C THR A 144 18.36 3.56 19.53
N SER A 145 18.23 2.94 18.37
CA SER A 145 18.04 3.58 17.06
C SER A 145 16.61 3.32 16.58
N VAL A 146 16.02 4.32 15.93
CA VAL A 146 14.68 4.24 15.34
C VAL A 146 14.80 4.61 13.87
N ASP A 147 14.52 3.64 13.00
CA ASP A 147 14.45 3.80 11.54
C ASP A 147 13.06 3.35 11.05
N ALA A 148 12.88 3.23 9.74
CA ALA A 148 11.69 2.68 9.13
C ALA A 148 12.03 1.71 8.00
N VAL A 149 11.23 0.65 7.89
CA VAL A 149 11.22 -0.23 6.72
C VAL A 149 9.96 0.02 5.90
N ASP A 150 10.10 -0.07 4.59
CA ASP A 150 8.97 -0.07 3.67
C ASP A 150 8.34 -1.44 3.68
N ILE A 151 7.01 -1.53 3.87
CA ILE A 151 6.26 -2.77 3.71
C ILE A 151 5.18 -2.60 2.66
N SER A 152 4.84 -3.68 1.98
CA SER A 152 3.72 -3.70 1.04
C SER A 152 3.06 -5.07 0.99
N ALA A 153 1.75 -5.07 0.79
CA ALA A 153 0.98 -6.24 0.44
C ALA A 153 0.16 -5.94 -0.82
N GLU A 154 0.36 -6.75 -1.86
CA GLU A 154 -0.44 -6.71 -3.08
C GLU A 154 -1.27 -7.99 -3.17
N VAL A 155 -2.58 -7.84 -3.30
CA VAL A 155 -3.52 -8.95 -3.37
C VAL A 155 -4.29 -8.87 -4.66
N HIS A 156 -4.26 -9.96 -5.41
CA HIS A 156 -5.10 -10.21 -6.57
C HIS A 156 -6.21 -11.17 -6.14
N ALA A 157 -7.44 -10.67 -6.08
CA ALA A 157 -8.62 -11.49 -5.87
C ALA A 157 -9.24 -11.85 -7.22
N SER A 158 -9.68 -13.09 -7.37
CA SER A 158 -10.37 -13.55 -8.58
C SER A 158 -11.53 -14.46 -8.23
N LEU A 159 -12.65 -14.27 -8.90
CA LEU A 159 -13.87 -15.06 -8.76
C LEU A 159 -13.99 -15.99 -9.97
N SER A 160 -14.08 -17.29 -9.71
CA SER A 160 -14.35 -18.31 -10.73
C SER A 160 -15.58 -19.12 -10.32
N GLY A 161 -16.71 -18.82 -10.93
CA GLY A 161 -18.02 -19.28 -10.43
C GLY A 161 -18.28 -18.70 -9.04
N ASP A 162 -18.57 -19.56 -8.06
CA ASP A 162 -18.78 -19.15 -6.66
C ASP A 162 -17.48 -19.22 -5.82
N ALA A 163 -16.36 -19.64 -6.40
CA ALA A 163 -15.10 -19.80 -5.69
C ALA A 163 -14.22 -18.54 -5.84
N MET A 164 -13.91 -17.91 -4.71
CA MET A 164 -12.95 -16.81 -4.64
C MET A 164 -11.55 -17.34 -4.32
N SER A 165 -10.57 -16.83 -5.04
CA SER A 165 -9.16 -17.16 -4.87
C SER A 165 -8.31 -15.90 -4.71
N PHE A 166 -7.20 -16.03 -4.00
CA PHE A 166 -6.27 -14.93 -3.74
C PHE A 166 -4.85 -15.31 -4.15
N LYS A 167 -4.18 -14.38 -4.82
CA LYS A 167 -2.73 -14.37 -5.01
C LYS A 167 -2.18 -13.17 -4.25
N THR A 168 -1.32 -13.44 -3.26
CA THR A 168 -0.76 -12.43 -2.37
C THR A 168 0.73 -12.30 -2.60
N ILE A 169 1.19 -11.06 -2.75
CA ILE A 169 2.59 -10.69 -2.84
C ILE A 169 2.90 -9.83 -1.63
N ILE A 170 3.86 -10.27 -0.81
CA ILE A 170 4.32 -9.54 0.38
C ILE A 170 5.70 -9.00 0.08
N GLY A 171 5.91 -7.71 0.38
CA GLY A 171 7.16 -7.04 0.11
C GLY A 171 7.69 -6.27 1.30
N LEU A 172 9.00 -6.35 1.52
CA LEU A 172 9.72 -5.51 2.46
C LEU A 172 10.88 -4.81 1.76
N GLY A 173 11.05 -3.53 2.03
CA GLY A 173 12.16 -2.72 1.57
C GLY A 173 12.90 -2.07 2.73
N LEU A 174 14.23 -2.04 2.64
CA LEU A 174 15.06 -1.36 3.61
C LEU A 174 16.09 -0.46 2.92
N CYS A 175 16.36 0.67 3.57
CA CYS A 175 17.40 1.59 3.18
C CYS A 175 18.72 1.15 3.82
N HIS A 176 19.79 1.05 3.04
CA HIS A 176 21.12 0.67 3.51
C HIS A 176 22.22 1.41 2.75
N ILE A 177 23.45 1.25 3.19
CA ILE A 177 24.63 1.80 2.52
C ILE A 177 25.35 0.68 1.79
N THR A 178 25.56 0.87 0.49
CA THR A 178 26.43 -0.02 -0.28
C THR A 178 27.78 0.64 -0.52
N ALA A 179 28.85 -0.13 -0.43
CA ALA A 179 30.21 0.29 -0.74
C ALA A 179 30.68 -0.42 -2.01
N CYS A 180 31.32 0.30 -2.92
CA CYS A 180 31.77 -0.28 -4.18
C CYS A 180 33.10 -1.04 -3.99
N PRO A 181 33.18 -2.33 -4.31
CA PRO A 181 34.44 -3.06 -4.24
C PRO A 181 35.43 -2.63 -5.33
N CYS A 182 34.96 -2.09 -6.47
CA CYS A 182 35.84 -1.75 -7.59
C CYS A 182 36.86 -0.66 -7.24
N THR A 183 36.43 0.39 -6.53
CA THR A 183 37.34 1.47 -6.11
C THR A 183 38.33 1.01 -5.05
N GLN A 184 37.95 0.04 -4.21
CA GLN A 184 38.89 -0.58 -3.27
C GLN A 184 39.99 -1.31 -4.02
N VAL A 185 39.64 -2.14 -5.01
CA VAL A 185 40.61 -2.86 -5.84
C VAL A 185 41.51 -1.89 -6.61
N TYR A 186 40.95 -0.83 -7.20
CA TYR A 186 41.72 0.19 -7.89
C TYR A 186 42.75 0.87 -6.97
N ASN A 187 42.31 1.27 -5.77
CA ASN A 187 43.18 1.91 -4.78
C ASN A 187 44.25 0.95 -4.23
N GLN A 188 43.93 -0.34 -4.05
CA GLN A 188 44.90 -1.37 -3.68
C GLN A 188 46.02 -1.51 -4.71
N VAL A 189 45.69 -1.48 -6.01
CA VAL A 189 46.68 -1.63 -7.08
C VAL A 189 47.58 -0.40 -7.20
N LEU A 190 47.03 0.82 -7.02
CA LEU A 190 47.80 2.06 -7.14
C LEU A 190 48.63 2.41 -5.90
N SER A 191 48.18 1.99 -4.73
CA SER A 191 48.86 2.32 -3.47
C SER A 191 50.03 1.37 -3.28
N GLN A 192 51.23 1.78 -3.71
CA GLN A 192 52.47 0.98 -3.58
C GLN A 192 52.87 0.67 -2.12
N THR A 193 52.28 1.40 -1.16
CA THR A 193 52.39 1.19 0.28
C THR A 193 50.99 1.22 0.88
N VAL A 194 50.24 0.12 0.75
CA VAL A 194 49.06 -0.09 1.60
C VAL A 194 49.61 -0.44 2.98
N ASP A 195 49.52 0.49 3.92
CA ASP A 195 49.62 0.14 5.33
C ASP A 195 48.43 -0.79 5.63
N ALA A 196 48.73 -2.04 5.99
CA ALA A 196 47.71 -3.07 6.21
C ALA A 196 46.75 -2.70 7.35
N ASP A 197 47.16 -1.78 8.22
CA ASP A 197 46.38 -1.31 9.37
C ASP A 197 45.43 -0.16 9.01
N LEU A 198 45.48 0.38 7.78
CA LEU A 198 44.60 1.47 7.34
C LEU A 198 43.44 0.99 6.45
N PRO A 199 42.21 1.49 6.68
CA PRO A 199 41.06 1.14 5.86
C PRO A 199 41.21 1.66 4.43
N ILE A 200 40.96 0.80 3.45
CA ILE A 200 41.02 1.16 2.04
C ILE A 200 39.80 2.01 1.68
N LEU A 201 40.07 3.22 1.21
CA LEU A 201 39.03 4.17 0.82
C LEU A 201 38.20 3.62 -0.35
N THR A 202 36.90 3.82 -0.25
CA THR A 202 35.95 3.61 -1.34
C THR A 202 34.82 4.61 -1.26
N HIS A 203 34.09 4.77 -2.35
CA HIS A 203 32.84 5.50 -2.33
C HIS A 203 31.71 4.59 -1.87
N SER A 204 30.75 5.20 -1.20
CA SER A 204 29.52 4.56 -0.75
C SER A 204 28.32 5.34 -1.24
N GLN A 205 27.18 4.67 -1.26
CA GLN A 205 25.91 5.25 -1.70
C GLN A 205 24.77 4.72 -0.86
N ARG A 206 23.74 5.56 -0.70
CA ARG A 206 22.48 5.15 -0.11
C ARG A 206 21.67 4.35 -1.13
N THR A 207 21.20 3.19 -0.74
CA THR A 207 20.47 2.25 -1.60
C THR A 207 19.20 1.81 -0.90
N MET A 208 18.12 1.65 -1.68
CA MET A 208 16.91 0.98 -1.25
C MET A 208 16.88 -0.41 -1.92
N THR A 209 16.74 -1.46 -1.13
CA THR A 209 16.54 -2.82 -1.65
C THR A 209 15.19 -3.32 -1.18
N LYS A 210 14.38 -3.84 -2.10
CA LYS A 210 13.07 -4.41 -1.84
C LYS A 210 13.04 -5.87 -2.27
N LEU A 211 12.59 -6.75 -1.39
CA LEU A 211 12.28 -8.15 -1.68
C LEU A 211 10.76 -8.32 -1.65
N CYS A 212 10.19 -8.77 -2.76
CA CYS A 212 8.78 -9.12 -2.88
C CYS A 212 8.66 -10.62 -3.14
N VAL A 213 7.82 -11.30 -2.38
CA VAL A 213 7.60 -12.74 -2.47
C VAL A 213 6.13 -12.99 -2.77
N GLU A 214 5.87 -13.68 -3.88
CA GLU A 214 4.57 -14.27 -4.15
C GLU A 214 4.51 -15.64 -3.49
N VAL A 215 3.44 -15.91 -2.74
CA VAL A 215 3.31 -17.16 -2.00
C VAL A 215 1.95 -17.80 -2.21
N HIS A 216 1.96 -19.11 -2.42
CA HIS A 216 0.79 -19.96 -2.45
C HIS A 216 0.72 -20.74 -1.12
N GLY A 217 -0.13 -20.30 -0.17
CA GLY A 217 -0.23 -20.90 1.16
C GLY A 217 0.26 -19.96 2.26
N ASP A 218 1.00 -20.48 3.23
CA ASP A 218 1.48 -19.72 4.39
C ASP A 218 2.41 -18.58 3.98
N HIS A 219 2.04 -17.37 4.38
CA HIS A 219 2.76 -16.15 4.04
C HIS A 219 3.92 -15.90 5.00
N PRO A 220 5.13 -15.57 4.50
CA PRO A 220 6.23 -15.16 5.37
C PRO A 220 5.86 -13.85 6.06
N THR A 221 6.24 -13.76 7.32
CA THR A 221 6.16 -12.53 8.09
C THR A 221 7.16 -11.51 7.54
N TYR A 222 6.86 -10.21 7.72
CA TYR A 222 7.84 -9.16 7.44
C TYR A 222 9.17 -9.35 8.21
N GLY A 223 9.12 -9.97 9.40
CA GLY A 223 10.33 -10.32 10.16
C GLY A 223 11.24 -11.27 9.41
N GLU A 224 10.70 -12.36 8.86
CA GLU A 224 11.47 -13.35 8.09
C GLU A 224 12.05 -12.74 6.79
N ILE A 225 11.30 -11.88 6.10
CA ILE A 225 11.80 -11.18 4.92
C ILE A 225 12.92 -10.21 5.31
N LEU A 226 12.77 -9.51 6.44
CA LEU A 226 13.79 -8.61 6.96
C LEU A 226 15.07 -9.38 7.31
N GLU A 227 14.98 -10.50 8.04
CA GLU A 227 16.13 -11.36 8.36
C GLU A 227 16.86 -11.85 7.10
N CYS A 228 16.12 -12.23 6.06
CA CYS A 228 16.69 -12.63 4.77
C CYS A 228 17.47 -11.48 4.10
N LEU A 229 16.90 -10.28 4.07
CA LEU A 229 17.57 -9.10 3.53
C LEU A 229 18.81 -8.73 4.35
N GLU A 230 18.74 -8.81 5.67
CA GLU A 230 19.88 -8.50 6.54
C GLU A 230 21.03 -9.48 6.44
N ALA A 231 20.74 -10.77 6.23
CA ALA A 231 21.77 -11.76 5.99
C ALA A 231 22.53 -11.54 4.67
N THR A 232 21.93 -10.80 3.73
CA THR A 232 22.46 -10.60 2.37
C THR A 232 23.07 -9.22 2.18
N LEU A 233 22.55 -8.21 2.88
CA LEU A 233 22.91 -6.81 2.72
C LEU A 233 23.83 -6.35 3.87
N HIS A 234 24.61 -5.31 3.62
CA HIS A 234 25.47 -4.71 4.64
C HIS A 234 24.64 -3.76 5.52
N VAL A 235 23.73 -4.33 6.34
CA VAL A 235 22.76 -3.57 7.14
C VAL A 235 23.20 -3.37 8.60
N HIS A 236 24.43 -3.78 8.94
CA HIS A 236 24.89 -3.71 10.33
C HIS A 236 25.15 -2.26 10.77
N VAL A 237 24.47 -1.86 11.85
CA VAL A 237 24.65 -0.61 12.63
C VAL A 237 25.22 -0.95 14.01
#